data_AF-A0A3D4US66-F1
#
_entry.id   AF-A0A3D4US66-F1
#
_cell.length_a   1.000
_cell.length_b   1.000
_cell.length_c   1.000
_cell.angle_alpha   90.00
_cell.angle_beta   90.00
_cell.angle_gamma   90.00
#
_symmetry.space_group_name_H-M   'P 1'
#
loop_
_entity.id
_entity.type
_entity.pdbx_description
1 polymer ?
#
loop_
_entity_poly.entity_id
_entity_poly.type
_entity_poly.pdbx_seq_one_letter_code
_entity_poly.pdbx_strand_id
1 'polypeptide(L)' 'MDFRNLIAELKRRNVFRVATAYAIAGWLIIQISATTFPFLNLPEWLITAVIIFVTIGFPLSLIFAWAFELTPEGLKKSQ' A
#
# COMPACT_ATOMS: atom_id res chain seq x y z
N MET A 1 -3.88 -7.74 25.42
CA MET A 1 -3.99 -7.43 23.99
C MET A 1 -2.94 -8.25 23.26
N ASP A 2 -3.30 -9.44 22.78
CA ASP A 2 -2.36 -10.33 22.10
C ASP A 2 -2.19 -9.90 20.64
N PHE A 3 -1.02 -9.34 20.32
CA PHE A 3 -0.59 -9.05 18.94
C PHE A 3 -0.76 -10.28 18.02
N ARG A 4 -0.65 -11.49 18.58
CA ARG A 4 -0.85 -12.75 17.87
C ARG A 4 -2.27 -12.93 17.34
N ASN A 5 -3.29 -12.46 18.05
CA ASN A 5 -4.68 -12.53 17.58
C ASN A 5 -4.97 -11.46 16.50
N LEU A 6 -4.41 -10.25 16.61
CA LEU A 6 -4.49 -9.23 15.56
C LEU A 6 -3.78 -9.67 14.27
N ILE A 7 -2.59 -10.27 14.39
CA ILE A 7 -1.86 -10.82 13.25
C ILE A 7 -2.60 -12.01 12.63
N ALA A 8 -3.25 -12.87 13.43
CA ALA A 8 -4.07 -13.97 12.93
C ALA A 8 -5.35 -13.49 12.24
N GLU A 9 -6.00 -12.43 12.73
CA GLU A 9 -7.15 -11.79 12.07
C GLU A 9 -6.77 -11.08 10.77
N LEU A 10 -5.62 -10.39 10.74
CA LEU A 10 -5.09 -9.76 9.53
C LEU A 10 -4.68 -10.81 8.48
N LYS A 11 -4.13 -11.94 8.93
CA LYS A 11 -3.71 -13.06 8.05
C LYS A 11 -4.89 -13.80 7.42
N ARG A 12 -6.08 -13.72 8.03
CA ARG A 12 -7.33 -14.31 7.49
C ARG A 12 -8.07 -13.39 6.50
N ARG A 13 -7.64 -12.12 6.37
CA ARG A 13 -8.41 -11.06 5.68
C ARG A 13 -7.79 -10.52 4.39
N ASN A 14 -6.79 -11.15 3.76
CA ASN A 14 -6.16 -10.66 2.51
C ASN A 14 -5.57 -9.23 2.53
N VAL A 15 -5.74 -8.43 3.60
CA VAL A 15 -5.11 -7.11 3.81
C VAL A 15 -3.58 -7.14 3.63
N PHE A 16 -2.93 -8.25 4.02
CA PHE A 16 -1.49 -8.44 3.79
C PHE A 16 -1.12 -8.42 2.30
N ARG A 17 -1.99 -8.92 1.42
CA ARG A 17 -1.77 -8.93 -0.03
C ARG A 17 -1.78 -7.51 -0.58
N VAL A 18 -2.73 -6.67 -0.14
CA VAL A 18 -2.80 -5.27 -0.57
C VAL A 18 -1.65 -4.44 0.00
N ALA A 19 -1.30 -4.64 1.28
CA ALA A 19 -0.15 -3.99 1.89
C ALA A 19 1.16 -4.34 1.16
N THR A 20 1.34 -5.61 0.79
CA THR A 20 2.52 -6.08 0.05
C THR A 20 2.53 -5.54 -1.38
N ALA A 21 1.39 -5.58 -2.09
CA ALA A 21 1.28 -5.02 -3.44
C ALA A 21 1.57 -3.51 -3.44
N TYR A 22 1.06 -2.78 -2.46
CA TYR A 22 1.35 -1.36 -2.30
C TYR A 22 2.83 -1.13 -2.00
N ALA A 23 3.43 -1.89 -1.08
CA ALA A 23 4.85 -1.75 -0.76
C ALA A 23 5.72 -1.94 -2.01
N ILE A 24 5.41 -2.93 -2.85
CA ILE A 24 6.12 -3.18 -4.10
C ILE A 24 5.91 -2.02 -5.08
N ALA A 25 4.66 -1.57 -5.29
CA ALA A 25 4.34 -0.48 -6.21
C ALA A 25 4.96 0.85 -5.77
N GLY A 26 4.82 1.20 -4.48
CA GLY A 26 5.40 2.41 -3.89
C GLY A 26 6.93 2.40 -3.95
N TRP A 27 7.55 1.25 -3.67
CA TRP A 27 9.00 1.08 -3.82
C TRP A 27 9.45 1.27 -5.27
N LEU A 28 8.74 0.70 -6.25
CA LEU A 28 9.04 0.89 -7.68
C LEU A 28 8.92 2.35 -8.10
N ILE A 29 7.88 3.06 -7.66
CA ILE A 29 7.70 4.50 -7.95
C ILE A 29 8.88 5.30 -7.41
N ILE A 30 9.29 5.04 -6.16
CA ILE A 30 10.43 5.71 -5.54
C ILE A 30 11.71 5.39 -6.31
N GLN A 31 11.94 4.12 -6.67
CA GLN A 31 13.14 3.72 -7.40
C GLN A 31 13.23 4.35 -8.79
N ILE A 32 12.15 4.33 -9.55
CA ILE A 32 12.09 4.98 -10.87
C ILE A 32 12.34 6.47 -10.71
N SER A 33 11.70 7.14 -9.76
CA SER A 33 11.90 8.57 -9.53
C SER A 33 13.34 8.89 -9.13
N ALA A 34 13.90 8.16 -8.17
CA ALA A 34 15.28 8.33 -7.72
C ALA A 34 16.31 8.07 -8.83
N THR A 35 15.98 7.17 -9.76
CA THR A 35 16.85 6.89 -10.91
C THR A 35 16.70 7.96 -11.98
N THR A 36 15.48 8.29 -12.40
CA THR A 36 15.22 9.15 -13.57
C THR A 36 15.37 10.64 -13.26
N PHE A 37 15.01 11.10 -12.06
CA PHE A 37 15.00 12.54 -11.74
C PHE A 37 16.39 13.19 -11.83
N PRO A 38 17.47 12.56 -11.33
CA PRO A 38 18.83 13.09 -11.54
C PRO A 38 19.21 13.21 -13.02
N PHE A 39 18.85 12.24 -13.86
CA PHE A 39 19.12 12.31 -15.31
C PHE A 39 18.36 13.46 -16.01
N LEU A 40 17.21 13.85 -15.46
CA LEU A 40 16.40 14.96 -15.96
C LEU A 40 16.81 16.32 -15.35
N ASN A 41 17.86 16.37 -14.51
CA ASN A 41 18.27 17.56 -13.75
C ASN A 41 17.11 18.16 -12.93
N LEU A 42 16.24 17.30 -12.40
CA LEU A 42 15.15 17.74 -11.54
C LEU A 42 15.66 18.09 -10.13
N PRO A 43 15.04 19.06 -9.44
CA PRO A 43 15.37 19.39 -8.06
C PRO A 43 15.28 18.19 -7.11
N GLU A 44 16.24 18.07 -6.17
CA GLU A 44 16.30 16.95 -5.22
C GLU A 44 15.06 16.84 -4.31
N TRP A 45 14.43 17.98 -3.99
CA TRP A 45 13.23 18.01 -3.14
C TRP A 45 12.06 17.23 -3.76
N LEU A 46 12.05 17.02 -5.08
CA LEU A 46 11.00 16.24 -5.75
C LEU A 46 11.06 14.75 -5.37
N ILE A 47 12.25 14.20 -5.12
CA ILE A 47 12.37 12.81 -4.65
C ILE A 47 11.73 12.70 -3.26
N THR A 48 12.02 13.65 -2.36
CA THR A 48 11.40 13.72 -1.03
C THR A 48 9.88 13.88 -1.14
N ALA A 49 9.39 14.71 -2.06
CA ALA A 49 7.96 14.87 -2.29
C ALA A 49 7.30 13.55 -2.72
N VAL A 50 7.90 12.80 -3.65
CA VAL A 50 7.41 11.47 -4.08
C VAL A 50 7.33 10.51 -2.90
N ILE A 51 8.37 10.45 -2.05
CA ILE A 51 8.38 9.59 -0.86
C ILE A 51 7.25 9.95 0.09
N ILE A 52 7.00 11.25 0.33
CA ILE A 52 5.90 11.73 1.17
C ILE A 52 4.56 11.30 0.56
N PHE A 53 4.36 11.48 -0.75
CA PHE A 53 3.13 11.07 -1.44
C PHE A 53 2.86 9.57 -1.34
N VAL A 54 3.89 8.73 -1.56
CA VAL A 54 3.77 7.26 -1.41
C VAL A 54 3.48 6.90 0.06
N THR A 55 4.09 7.59 1.00
CA THR A 55 3.87 7.34 2.44
C THR A 55 2.45 7.69 2.86
N ILE A 56 1.89 8.80 2.36
CA ILE A 56 0.50 9.21 2.62
C ILE A 56 -0.48 8.31 1.86
N GLY A 57 -0.13 7.85 0.66
CA GLY A 57 -0.98 6.93 -0.11
C GLY A 57 -1.11 5.54 0.52
N PHE A 58 -0.16 5.12 1.35
CA PHE A 58 -0.20 3.82 2.04
C PHE A 58 -1.36 3.69 3.05
N PRO A 59 -1.60 4.61 4.01
CA PRO A 59 -2.77 4.53 4.88
C PRO A 59 -4.07 4.63 4.08
N LEU A 60 -4.13 5.44 3.00
CA LEU A 60 -5.30 5.45 2.13
C LEU A 60 -5.54 4.08 1.49
N SER A 61 -4.51 3.42 0.95
CA SER A 61 -4.67 2.11 0.31
C SER A 61 -5.08 1.02 1.30
N LEU A 62 -4.62 1.10 2.56
CA LEU A 62 -5.10 0.22 3.64
C LEU A 62 -6.56 0.48 4.02
N ILE A 63 -6.98 1.74 4.10
CA ILE A 63 -8.39 2.10 4.36
C ILE A 63 -9.29 1.62 3.23
N PHE A 64 -8.87 1.82 1.97
CA PHE A 64 -9.60 1.31 0.81
C PHE A 64 -9.60 -0.22 0.78
N ALA A 65 -8.49 -0.90 1.07
CA ALA A 65 -8.47 -2.36 1.17
C ALA A 65 -9.45 -2.87 2.22
N TRP A 66 -9.48 -2.23 3.39
CA TRP A 66 -10.43 -2.57 4.45
C TRP A 66 -11.88 -2.34 4.01
N ALA A 67 -12.20 -1.19 3.41
CA ALA A 67 -13.54 -0.83 2.94
C ALA A 67 -14.02 -1.66 1.72
N PHE A 68 -13.12 -1.97 0.79
CA PHE A 68 -13.36 -2.75 -0.43
C PHE A 68 -13.09 -4.24 -0.28
N GLU A 69 -12.58 -4.78 0.82
CA GLU A 69 -12.70 -6.22 1.11
C GLU A 69 -13.95 -6.49 1.94
N LEU A 70 -14.48 -5.48 2.65
CA LEU A 70 -15.79 -5.53 3.27
C LEU A 70 -16.95 -5.69 2.26
N THR A 71 -16.75 -5.46 0.95
CA THR A 71 -17.87 -5.32 -0.02
C THR A 71 -17.94 -6.25 -1.28
N PRO A 72 -16.89 -6.91 -1.82
CA PRO A 72 -17.04 -7.74 -3.04
C PRO A 72 -17.00 -9.25 -2.79
N GLU A 73 -16.37 -9.76 -1.73
CA GLU A 73 -16.24 -11.21 -1.48
C GLU A 73 -17.02 -11.72 -0.24
N GLY A 74 -17.63 -10.83 0.55
CA GLY A 74 -18.51 -11.20 1.67
C GLY A 74 -19.88 -11.76 1.26
N LEU A 75 -20.28 -11.56 0.00
CA LEU A 75 -21.46 -12.19 -0.60
C LEU A 75 -21.06 -13.37 -1.48
N LYS A 76 -20.39 -14.37 -0.91
CA LYS A 76 -20.62 -15.73 -1.42
C LYS A 76 -22.08 -16.04 -1.15
N LYS A 77 -22.92 -16.00 -2.19
CA LYS A 77 -24.22 -16.66 -2.17
C LYS A 77 -24.00 -18.05 -1.58
N SER A 78 -24.68 -18.30 -0.46
CA SER A 78 -24.94 -19.67 -0.04
C SER A 78 -25.77 -20.32 -1.16
N GLN A 79 -25.10 -21.12 -1.97
CA GLN A 79 -25.65 -22.23 -2.73
C GLN A 79 -24.65 -23.37 -2.58
#